data_AF-A0A7Z0QP87-F1
#
_entry.id   AF-A0A7Z0QP87-F1
#
_cell.length_a   1.000
_cell.length_b   1.000
_cell.length_c   1.000
_cell.angle_alpha   90.00
_cell.angle_beta   90.00
_cell.angle_gamma   90.00
#
_symmetry.space_group_name_H-M   'P 1'
#
loop_
_entity.id
_entity.type
_entity.pdbx_description
1 polymer ?
#
loop_
_entity_poly.entity_id
_entity_poly.type
_entity_poly.pdbx_seq_one_letter_code
_entity_poly.pdbx_strand_id
1 'polypeptide(L)'
;MSWDPVQIAALDALGHVRYRVHMPGQTLPEDALLDALLRASGRGRDDADAFALYRSFGALDALRRADAKRALWPRLRGLRPR
;
A
#
# COMPACT_ATOMS: atom_id res chain seq x y z
N MET A 1 -11.63 -14.26 12.42
CA MET A 1 -10.45 -15.08 12.70
C MET A 1 -9.38 -14.76 11.68
N SER A 2 -8.18 -14.37 12.11
CA SER A 2 -7.01 -14.23 11.23
C SER A 2 -6.11 -15.43 11.41
N TRP A 3 -5.51 -15.93 10.33
CA TRP A 3 -4.55 -17.03 10.37
C TRP A 3 -3.21 -16.53 10.90
N ASP A 4 -2.55 -17.34 11.74
CA ASP A 4 -1.23 -17.01 12.28
C ASP A 4 -0.10 -17.38 11.29
N PRO A 5 1.13 -16.85 11.47
CA PRO A 5 2.23 -17.10 10.54
C PRO A 5 2.61 -18.59 10.39
N VAL A 6 2.42 -19.41 11.42
CA VAL A 6 2.78 -20.84 11.39
C VAL A 6 1.76 -21.61 10.55
N GLN A 7 0.48 -21.31 10.72
CA GLN A 7 -0.60 -21.89 9.90
C GLN A 7 -0.44 -21.53 8.42
N ILE A 8 -0.04 -20.28 8.14
CA ILE A 8 0.25 -19.81 6.79
C ILE A 8 1.40 -20.62 6.17
N ALA A 9 2.51 -20.75 6.89
CA ALA A 9 3.67 -21.49 6.40
C ALA A 9 3.35 -22.98 6.16
N ALA A 10 2.52 -23.60 7.00
CA ALA A 10 2.08 -24.97 6.83
C ALA A 10 1.24 -25.15 5.56
N LEU A 11 0.32 -24.23 5.25
CA LEU A 11 -0.47 -24.27 4.03
C LEU A 11 0.39 -24.08 2.76
N ASP A 12 1.33 -23.15 2.80
CA ASP A 12 2.26 -22.92 1.68
C ASP A 12 3.11 -24.18 1.42
N ALA A 13 3.57 -24.86 2.48
CA ALA A 13 4.33 -26.12 2.38
C ALA A 13 3.51 -27.28 1.81
N LEU A 14 2.19 -27.28 2.01
CA LEU A 14 1.25 -28.25 1.42
C LEU A 14 0.91 -27.93 -0.05
N GLY A 15 1.47 -26.85 -0.62
CA GLY A 15 1.24 -26.45 -2.00
C GLY A 15 -0.07 -25.69 -2.23
N HIS A 16 -0.70 -25.17 -1.17
CA HIS A 16 -1.90 -24.36 -1.33
C HIS A 16 -1.57 -22.96 -1.86
N VAL A 17 -2.39 -22.47 -2.79
CA VAL A 17 -2.26 -21.13 -3.35
C VAL A 17 -3.12 -20.15 -2.56
N ARG A 18 -2.53 -19.02 -2.17
CA ARG A 18 -3.24 -17.95 -1.47
C ARG A 18 -3.86 -16.99 -2.49
N TYR A 19 -5.19 -16.91 -2.47
CA TYR A 19 -5.92 -15.87 -3.19
C TYR A 19 -6.03 -14.63 -2.31
N ARG A 20 -5.69 -13.46 -2.86
CA ARG A 20 -6.01 -12.19 -2.23
C ARG A 20 -7.33 -11.67 -2.79
N VAL A 21 -8.28 -11.37 -1.91
CA VAL A 21 -9.52 -10.72 -2.30
C VAL A 21 -9.20 -9.32 -2.81
N HIS A 22 -9.51 -9.04 -4.06
CA HIS A 22 -9.56 -7.68 -4.60
C HIS A 22 -11.02 -7.24 -4.60
N MET A 23 -11.31 -6.18 -3.87
CA MET A 23 -12.66 -5.61 -3.88
C MET A 23 -12.85 -4.87 -5.21
N PRO A 24 -14.00 -5.04 -5.90
CA PRO A 24 -14.30 -4.28 -7.10
C PRO A 24 -14.18 -2.78 -6.84
N GLY A 25 -13.45 -2.06 -7.70
CA GLY A 25 -13.19 -0.63 -7.52
C GLY A 25 -12.08 -0.27 -6.53
N GLN A 26 -11.44 -1.24 -5.88
CA GLN A 26 -10.26 -1.02 -5.03
C GLN A 26 -8.96 -1.43 -5.72
N THR A 27 -8.76 -0.95 -6.95
CA THR A 27 -7.53 -1.17 -7.72
C THR A 27 -6.62 0.03 -7.59
N LEU A 28 -5.36 -0.22 -7.23
CA LEU A 28 -4.32 0.81 -7.29
C LEU A 28 -3.92 1.05 -8.74
N PRO A 29 -3.76 2.32 -9.18
CA PRO A 29 -3.23 2.60 -10.50
C PRO A 29 -1.77 2.15 -10.63
N GLU A 30 -1.41 1.71 -11.82
CA GLU A 30 -0.01 1.43 -12.19
C GLU A 30 0.73 2.75 -12.44
N ASP A 31 1.23 3.37 -11.37
CA ASP A 31 1.99 4.62 -11.42
C ASP A 31 3.23 4.56 -10.51
N ALA A 32 4.40 4.92 -11.05
CA ALA A 32 5.67 4.94 -10.32
C ALA A 32 5.71 5.98 -9.18
N LEU A 33 4.97 7.08 -9.29
CA LEU A 33 4.81 8.06 -8.23
C LEU A 33 4.08 7.44 -7.04
N LEU A 34 3.02 6.66 -7.30
CA LEU A 34 2.30 5.96 -6.25
C LEU A 34 3.22 4.97 -5.53
N ASP A 35 4.03 4.21 -6.27
CA ASP A 35 5.00 3.28 -5.69
C ASP A 35 6.01 3.99 -4.77
N ALA A 36 6.48 5.18 -5.18
CA ALA A 36 7.38 5.99 -4.37
C ALA A 36 6.69 6.52 -3.10
N LEU A 37 5.42 6.93 -3.18
CA LEU A 37 4.65 7.44 -2.04
C LEU A 37 4.35 6.34 -1.01
N LEU A 38 3.92 5.16 -1.46
CA LEU A 38 3.69 4.00 -0.59
C LEU A 38 4.99 3.62 0.14
N ARG A 39 6.10 3.53 -0.61
CA ARG A 39 7.42 3.23 -0.03
C ARG A 39 7.84 4.28 1.00
N ALA A 40 7.59 5.57 0.73
CA ALA A 40 7.89 6.65 1.67
C ALA A 40 7.06 6.56 2.97
N SER A 41 5.84 6.03 2.91
CA SER A 41 5.03 5.69 4.09
C SER A 41 5.40 4.34 4.75
N GLY A 42 6.39 3.62 4.22
CA GLY A 42 6.78 2.30 4.71
C GLY A 42 5.83 1.18 4.31
N ARG A 43 5.05 1.36 3.23
CA ARG A 43 4.09 0.37 2.71
C ARG A 43 4.45 -0.11 1.30
N GLY A 44 3.97 -1.30 0.96
CA GLY A 44 3.94 -1.86 -0.39
C GLY A 44 2.53 -1.84 -0.98
N ARG A 45 2.43 -2.10 -2.29
CA ARG A 45 1.13 -2.28 -2.99
C ARG A 45 0.29 -3.40 -2.38
N ASP A 46 0.97 -4.37 -1.78
CA ASP A 46 0.39 -5.57 -1.19
C ASP A 46 -0.13 -5.36 0.23
N ASP A 47 0.10 -4.21 0.84
CA ASP A 47 -0.38 -3.96 2.19
C ASP A 47 -1.90 -3.73 2.21
N ALA A 48 -2.56 -4.25 3.24
CA ALA A 48 -4.01 -4.22 3.35
C ALA A 48 -4.62 -2.80 3.35
N ASP A 49 -3.85 -1.80 3.77
CA ASP A 49 -4.26 -0.38 3.80
C ASP A 49 -3.67 0.46 2.67
N ALA A 50 -2.95 -0.14 1.71
CA ALA A 50 -2.35 0.58 0.58
C ALA A 50 -3.40 1.36 -0.22
N PHE A 51 -4.58 0.79 -0.46
CA PHE A 51 -5.69 1.47 -1.13
C PHE A 51 -6.26 2.63 -0.31
N ALA A 52 -6.40 2.47 1.01
CA ALA A 52 -6.87 3.53 1.89
C ALA A 52 -5.87 4.71 1.94
N LEU A 53 -4.57 4.41 1.96
CA LEU A 53 -3.50 5.40 1.87
C LEU A 53 -3.53 6.14 0.54
N TYR A 54 -3.64 5.43 -0.58
CA TYR A 54 -3.79 6.02 -1.91
C TYR A 54 -4.94 7.03 -1.96
N ARG A 55 -6.13 6.67 -1.46
CA ARG A 55 -7.29 7.57 -1.38
C ARG A 55 -7.02 8.83 -0.55
N SER A 56 -6.14 8.75 0.44
CA SER A 56 -5.80 9.88 1.31
C SER A 56 -4.83 10.90 0.68
N PHE A 57 -4.08 10.51 -0.36
CA PHE A 57 -3.12 11.38 -1.03
C PHE A 57 -3.77 12.41 -1.95
N GLY A 58 -5.01 12.16 -2.40
CA GLY A 58 -5.69 12.97 -3.41
C GLY A 58 -5.25 12.62 -4.83
N ALA A 59 -5.50 13.52 -5.79
CA ALA A 59 -5.21 13.27 -7.20
C ALA A 59 -3.68 13.22 -7.46
N LEU A 60 -3.20 12.12 -8.05
CA LEU A 60 -1.77 11.94 -8.35
C LEU A 60 -1.21 13.04 -9.27
N ASP A 61 -2.01 13.55 -10.21
CA ASP A 61 -1.57 14.63 -11.10
C ASP A 61 -1.27 15.93 -10.35
N ALA A 62 -2.06 16.27 -9.33
CA ALA A 62 -1.77 17.42 -8.47
C ALA A 62 -0.45 17.21 -7.70
N LEU A 63 -0.18 15.97 -7.30
CA LEU A 63 1.06 15.57 -6.64
C LEU A 63 2.26 15.49 -7.58
N ARG A 64 2.12 15.67 -8.90
CA ARG A 64 3.30 15.77 -9.78
C ARG A 64 4.08 17.06 -9.54
N ARG A 65 3.43 18.11 -9.02
CA ARG A 65 4.05 19.40 -8.70
C ARG A 65 4.95 19.31 -7.46
N ALA A 66 6.07 20.01 -7.49
CA ALA A 66 7.10 19.92 -6.46
C ALA A 66 6.65 20.48 -5.08
N ASP A 67 5.86 21.54 -5.09
CA ASP A 67 5.22 22.15 -3.92
C ASP A 67 4.30 21.15 -3.20
N ALA A 68 3.40 20.50 -3.95
CA ALA A 68 2.46 19.52 -3.44
C ALA A 68 3.18 18.30 -2.81
N LYS A 69 4.23 17.78 -3.46
CA LYS A 69 5.04 16.68 -2.88
C LYS A 69 5.72 17.10 -1.58
N ARG A 70 6.30 18.30 -1.52
CA ARG A 70 6.99 18.80 -0.33
C ARG A 70 6.03 18.97 0.85
N ALA A 71 4.81 19.44 0.60
CA ALA A 71 3.77 19.54 1.63
C ALA A 71 3.34 18.16 2.17
N LEU A 72 3.34 17.13 1.33
CA LEU A 72 2.96 15.76 1.72
C LEU A 72 4.08 15.03 2.51
N TRP A 73 5.34 15.41 2.30
CA TRP A 73 6.49 14.68 2.83
C TRP A 73 6.53 14.50 4.36
N PRO A 74 6.25 15.53 5.20
CA PRO A 74 6.20 15.36 6.65
C PRO A 74 5.17 14.32 7.09
N ARG A 75 4.00 14.29 6.42
CA ARG A 75 2.93 13.35 6.73
C ARG A 75 3.33 11.91 6.41
N LEU A 76 3.99 11.68 5.27
CA LEU A 76 4.48 10.34 4.90
C LEU A 76 5.49 9.79 5.91
N ARG A 77 6.43 10.62 6.37
CA ARG A 77 7.39 10.20 7.41
C ARG A 77 6.73 9.88 8.74
N GLY A 78 5.64 10.56 9.09
CA GLY A 78 4.85 10.27 10.29
C GLY A 78 4.09 8.94 10.23
N LEU A 79 3.80 8.44 9.02
CA LEU A 79 3.10 7.17 8.81
C LEU A 79 4.01 5.96 8.87
N ARG A 80 5.32 6.17 8.81
CA ARG A 80 6.29 5.07 8.77
C ARG A 80 6.30 4.37 10.14
N PRO A 81 6.13 3.03 10.19
CA PRO A 81 6.30 2.30 11.45
C PRO A 81 7.72 2.56 11.97
N ARG A 82 7.81 2.84 13.27
CA ARG A 82 9.08 3.07 13.97
C ARG A 82 9.79 1.75 14.24
#